data_AF-A0A6B3F6G3-F1
#
_entry.id   AF-A0A6B3F6G3-F1
#
_cell.length_a   1.000
_cell.length_b   1.000
_cell.length_c   1.000
_cell.angle_alpha   90.00
_cell.angle_beta   90.00
_cell.angle_gamma   90.00
#
_symmetry.space_group_name_H-M   'P 1'
#
loop_
_entity.id
_entity.type
_entity.pdbx_description
1 polymer ?
#
loop_
_entity_poly.entity_id
_entity_poly.type
_entity_poly.pdbx_seq_one_letter_code
_entity_poly.pdbx_strand_id
1 'polypeptide(L)' 'MSLVFDPFPLAGTTLANRVVMAPMTRSRADAESRTPTELTAVY' A
#
# COMPACT_ATOMS: atom_id res chain seq x y z
N MET A 1 21.39 -4.41 -15.56
CA MET A 1 20.52 -5.25 -14.72
C MET A 1 19.78 -4.33 -13.76
N SER A 2 18.46 -4.45 -13.65
CA SER A 2 17.66 -3.60 -12.77
C SER A 2 17.50 -4.25 -11.40
N LEU A 3 17.59 -3.46 -10.32
CA LEU A 3 17.39 -3.91 -8.94
C LEU A 3 15.92 -3.95 -8.52
N VAL A 4 15.00 -3.57 -9.41
CA VAL A 4 13.59 -3.28 -9.08
C VAL A 4 12.85 -4.49 -8.47
N PHE A 5 13.21 -5.71 -8.87
CA PHE A 5 12.58 -6.95 -8.37
C PHE A 5 13.39 -7.68 -7.30
N ASP A 6 14.49 -7.10 -6.84
CA ASP A 6 15.28 -7.67 -5.75
C ASP A 6 14.64 -7.33 -4.39
N PRO A 7 14.69 -8.24 -3.40
CA PRO A 7 14.24 -7.95 -2.05
C PRO A 7 14.93 -6.72 -1.42
N PHE A 8 14.23 -6.07 -0.49
CA PHE A 8 14.74 -4.87 0.19
C PHE A 8 14.46 -4.91 1.69
N PRO A 9 15.50 -4.88 2.56
CA PRO A 9 15.31 -4.78 4.00
C PRO A 9 14.90 -3.35 4.40
N LEU A 10 13.69 -3.19 4.92
CA LEU A 10 13.14 -1.91 5.37
C LEU A 10 12.76 -2.00 6.85
N ALA A 11 13.54 -1.35 7.72
CA ALA A 11 13.24 -1.17 9.15
C ALA A 11 12.77 -2.46 9.88
N GLY A 12 13.43 -3.59 9.62
CA GLY A 12 13.10 -4.89 10.24
C GLY A 12 12.08 -5.74 9.47
N THR A 13 11.49 -5.21 8.39
CA THR A 13 10.63 -5.96 7.46
C THR A 13 11.31 -6.11 6.10
N THR A 14 11.43 -7.34 5.60
CA THR A 14 11.97 -7.56 4.25
C THR A 14 10.85 -7.47 3.24
N LEU A 15 10.91 -6.46 2.35
CA LEU A 15 10.00 -6.32 1.21
C LEU A 15 10.45 -7.25 0.08
N ALA A 16 9.49 -7.81 -0.65
CA ALA A 16 9.77 -8.74 -1.75
C ALA A 16 10.36 -8.07 -3.00
N ASN A 17 10.13 -6.76 -3.18
CA ASN A 17 10.65 -5.98 -4.31
C ASN A 17 10.72 -4.49 -3.96
N ARG A 18 11.15 -3.66 -4.91
CA ARG A 18 11.32 -2.20 -4.75
C ARG A 18 10.22 -1.38 -5.43
N VAL A 19 9.11 -2.02 -5.81
CA VAL A 19 7.93 -1.35 -6.39
C VAL A 19 6.96 -1.01 -5.26
N VAL A 20 6.55 0.25 -5.17
CA VAL A 20 5.71 0.74 -4.07
C VAL A 20 4.42 1.35 -4.63
N MET A 21 3.30 1.06 -3.97
CA MET A 21 2.06 1.80 -4.16
C MET A 21 2.14 3.10 -3.36
N ALA A 22 2.31 4.23 -4.05
CA ALA A 22 2.33 5.54 -3.40
C ALA A 22 1.01 5.84 -2.66
N PRO A 23 1.02 6.64 -1.59
CA PRO A 23 -0.21 7.05 -0.91
C PRO A 23 -1.09 7.88 -1.86
N MET A 24 -2.35 7.48 -1.99
CA MET A 24 -3.32 8.12 -2.89
C MET A 24 -4.66 8.31 -2.17
N THR A 25 -5.10 9.55 -2.01
CA THR A 25 -6.44 9.85 -1.48
C THR A 25 -7.50 9.40 -2.49
N ARG A 26 -8.34 8.45 -2.09
CA ARG A 26 -9.44 7.94 -2.93
C ARG A 26 -10.82 8.44 -2.54
N SER A 27 -10.94 9.10 -1.38
CA SER A 27 -12.21 9.61 -0.83
C SER A 27 -13.34 8.57 -0.81
N ARG A 28 -13.01 7.34 -0.39
CA ARG A 28 -13.91 6.16 -0.35
C ARG A 28 -14.28 5.70 1.07
N ALA A 29 -13.94 6.48 2.08
CA ALA A 29 -14.39 6.21 3.45
C ALA A 29 -15.91 6.37 3.54
N ASP A 30 -16.51 5.71 4.53
CA ASP A 30 -17.90 5.98 4.90
C ASP A 30 -18.08 7.48 5.23
N ALA A 31 -19.17 8.07 4.76
CA ALA A 31 -19.37 9.52 4.83
C ALA A 31 -19.65 10.03 6.25
N GLU A 32 -20.26 9.22 7.11
CA GLU A 32 -20.67 9.61 8.45
C GLU A 32 -19.60 9.19 9.48
N SER A 33 -19.25 7.91 9.51
CA SER A 33 -18.29 7.38 10.49
C SER A 33 -16.84 7.74 10.17
N ARG A 34 -16.56 8.12 8.91
CA ARG A 34 -15.20 8.34 8.38
C ARG A 34 -14.30 7.11 8.49
N THR A 35 -14.88 5.91 8.53
CA THR A 35 -14.13 4.65 8.61
C THR A 35 -13.91 4.02 7.23
N PRO A 36 -12.87 3.19 7.07
CA PRO A 36 -12.74 2.32 5.90
C PRO A 36 -13.95 1.38 5.74
N THR A 37 -14.21 0.95 4.50
CA THR A 37 -15.26 -0.02 4.15
C THR A 37 -14.63 -1.24 3.49
N GLU A 38 -15.43 -2.28 3.22
CA GLU A 38 -14.97 -3.48 2.49
C GLU A 38 -14.36 -3.14 1.11
N LEU A 39 -14.90 -2.12 0.44
CA LEU A 39 -14.35 -1.60 -0.82
C LEU A 39 -12.88 -1.14 -0.67
N THR A 40 -12.51 -0.56 0.47
CA THR A 40 -11.12 -0.13 0.74
C THR A 40 -10.19 -1.32 0.97
N ALA A 41 -10.70 -2.44 1.47
CA ALA A 41 -9.91 -3.66 1.71
C ALA A 41 -9.72 -4.50 0.44
N VAL A 42 -10.70 -4.51 -0.46
CA VAL A 42 -10.61 -5.22 -1.76
C VAL A 42 -9.68 -4.50 -2.74
N TYR A 43 -9.55 -3.18 -2.62
CA TYR A 43 -8.71 -2.34 -3.47
C TYR A 43 -7.23 -2.39 -3.08
#